data_AF-A0A9P9N2A4-F1
#
_entry.id   AF-A0A9P9N2A4-F1
#
_cell.length_a   1.000
_cell.length_b   1.000
_cell.length_c   1.000
_cell.angle_alpha   90.00
_cell.angle_beta   90.00
_cell.angle_gamma   90.00
#
_symmetry.space_group_name_H-M   'P 1'
#
loop_
_entity.id
_entity.type
_entity.pdbx_description
1 polymer ?
#
loop_
_entity_poly.entity_id
_entity_poly.type
_entity_poly.pdbx_seq_one_letter_code
_entity_poly.pdbx_strand_id
1 'polypeptide(L)'
;MVEFKAPVFRVRPPLIVLSISNDPLDVRLAAIREAIAAGQDPNELGGMKNPGVGRPLHYAICDSAGHDYKQLKQNLPVVELLLEAGADPRLPDLRGRSPIEELEAWFKAYNAGHSNWAAEDLELYSFNEAALKAMKEVAAKLDAKDGGLNQQTASSSSFIDKMRFW
;
A
#
# COMPACT_ATOMS: atom_id res chain seq x y z
N MET A 1 40.24 4.10 3.08
CA MET A 1 38.79 3.88 3.25
C MET A 1 38.35 2.89 2.19
N VAL A 2 37.81 1.74 2.60
CA VAL A 2 37.27 0.76 1.65
C VAL A 2 35.86 1.21 1.32
N GLU A 3 35.63 1.57 0.06
CA GLU A 3 34.31 1.94 -0.44
C GLU A 3 33.49 0.64 -0.59
N PHE A 4 32.55 0.42 0.33
CA PHE A 4 31.60 -0.68 0.21
C PHE A 4 30.58 -0.30 -0.87
N LYS A 5 30.72 -0.87 -2.07
CA LYS A 5 29.67 -0.79 -3.08
C LYS A 5 28.42 -1.45 -2.54
N ALA A 6 27.26 -0.84 -2.79
CA ALA A 6 25.97 -1.39 -2.42
C ALA A 6 25.84 -2.84 -2.93
N PRO A 7 25.22 -3.74 -2.14
CA PRO A 7 25.08 -5.14 -2.54
C PRO A 7 24.33 -5.23 -3.88
N VAL A 8 24.97 -5.81 -4.89
CA VAL A 8 24.32 -6.13 -6.16
C VAL A 8 23.48 -7.38 -5.94
N PHE A 9 22.18 -7.22 -5.70
CA PHE A 9 21.27 -8.35 -5.58
C PHE A 9 21.21 -9.11 -6.92
N ARG A 10 21.43 -10.43 -6.90
CA ARG A 10 21.32 -11.29 -8.09
C ARG A 10 19.89 -11.35 -8.65
N VAL A 11 18.90 -11.03 -7.81
CA VAL A 11 17.47 -10.91 -8.14
C VAL A 11 17.00 -9.59 -7.51
N ARG A 12 16.32 -8.73 -8.27
CA ARG A 12 15.81 -7.46 -7.75
C ARG A 12 14.91 -7.73 -6.53
N PRO A 13 15.06 -6.99 -5.40
CA PRO A 13 14.21 -7.21 -4.24
C PRO A 13 12.74 -7.02 -4.63
N PRO A 14 11.81 -7.84 -4.10
CA PRO A 14 10.39 -7.59 -4.24
C PRO A 14 10.02 -6.22 -3.66
N LEU A 15 9.03 -5.54 -4.23
CA LEU A 15 8.50 -4.26 -3.72
C LEU A 15 8.22 -4.29 -2.21
N ILE A 16 7.72 -5.42 -1.72
CA ILE A 16 7.49 -5.68 -0.29
C ILE A 16 8.73 -5.41 0.58
N VAL A 17 9.91 -5.84 0.13
CA VAL A 17 11.18 -5.65 0.87
C VAL A 17 11.62 -4.19 0.81
N LEU A 18 11.39 -3.51 -0.31
CA LEU A 18 11.77 -2.11 -0.48
C LEU A 18 10.94 -1.18 0.42
N SER A 19 9.66 -1.50 0.65
CA SER A 19 8.77 -0.75 1.55
C SER A 19 9.25 -0.73 3.01
N ILE A 20 9.91 -1.80 3.47
CA ILE A 20 10.45 -1.92 4.85
C ILE A 20 11.96 -1.68 4.94
N SER A 21 12.64 -1.31 3.84
CA SER A 21 14.08 -1.07 3.90
C SER A 21 14.41 0.09 4.86
N ASN A 22 15.54 -0.03 5.55
CA ASN A 22 16.13 1.03 6.37
C ASN A 22 17.04 1.98 5.56
N ASP A 23 17.08 1.83 4.24
CA ASP A 23 17.80 2.76 3.37
C ASP A 23 17.21 4.19 3.47
N PRO A 24 18.00 5.24 3.17
CA PRO A 24 17.49 6.60 3.07
C PRO A 24 16.27 6.71 2.16
N LEU A 25 15.32 7.60 2.49
CA LEU A 25 14.03 7.70 1.80
C LEU A 25 14.17 7.89 0.28
N ASP A 26 15.09 8.74 -0.16
CA ASP A 26 15.39 8.99 -1.58
C ASP A 26 15.87 7.73 -2.29
N VAL A 27 16.76 6.95 -1.66
CA VAL A 27 17.25 5.67 -2.16
C VAL A 27 16.10 4.68 -2.30
N ARG A 28 15.20 4.59 -1.30
CA ARG A 28 14.03 3.72 -1.34
C ARG A 28 13.07 4.11 -2.44
N LEU A 29 12.74 5.39 -2.58
CA LEU A 29 11.86 5.89 -3.63
C LEU A 29 12.43 5.59 -5.02
N ALA A 30 13.73 5.78 -5.21
CA ALA A 30 14.40 5.43 -6.47
C ALA A 30 14.29 3.93 -6.78
N ALA A 31 14.56 3.07 -5.79
CA ALA A 31 14.48 1.62 -5.94
C ALA A 31 13.04 1.15 -6.23
N ILE A 32 12.04 1.72 -5.57
CA ILE A 32 10.61 1.41 -5.80
C ILE A 32 10.21 1.82 -7.21
N ARG A 33 10.58 3.04 -7.65
CA ARG A 33 10.32 3.49 -9.03
C ARG A 33 10.96 2.56 -10.05
N GLU A 34 12.19 2.13 -9.83
CA GLU A 34 12.88 1.19 -10.71
C GLU A 34 12.19 -0.18 -10.75
N ALA A 35 11.78 -0.70 -9.59
CA ALA A 35 11.07 -1.96 -9.49
C ALA A 35 9.73 -1.95 -10.24
N ILE A 36 8.95 -0.88 -10.08
CA ILE A 36 7.68 -0.68 -10.80
C ILE A 36 7.93 -0.53 -12.30
N ALA A 37 8.95 0.26 -12.70
CA ALA A 37 9.33 0.42 -14.11
C ALA A 37 9.80 -0.91 -14.75
N ALA A 38 10.34 -1.83 -13.94
CA ALA A 38 10.70 -3.17 -14.36
C ALA A 38 9.51 -4.15 -14.38
N GLY A 39 8.29 -3.69 -14.10
CA GLY A 39 7.07 -4.48 -14.16
C GLY A 39 6.72 -5.24 -12.89
N GLN A 40 7.32 -4.93 -11.74
CA GLN A 40 6.84 -5.46 -10.47
C GLN A 40 5.44 -4.91 -10.16
N ASP A 41 4.53 -5.79 -9.76
CA ASP A 41 3.14 -5.44 -9.47
C ASP A 41 3.04 -4.80 -8.08
N PRO A 42 2.57 -3.53 -7.96
CA PRO A 42 2.38 -2.90 -6.65
C PRO A 42 1.28 -3.57 -5.81
N ASN A 43 0.47 -4.43 -6.42
CA ASN A 43 -0.53 -5.26 -5.74
C ASN A 43 -0.01 -6.66 -5.40
N GLU A 44 1.23 -7.02 -5.69
CA GLU A 44 1.71 -8.39 -5.46
C GLU A 44 1.54 -8.79 -3.99
N LEU A 45 0.85 -9.92 -3.75
CA LEU A 45 0.67 -10.46 -2.41
C LEU A 45 1.91 -11.28 -2.03
N GLY A 46 2.45 -11.02 -0.85
CA GLY A 46 3.60 -11.78 -0.34
C GLY A 46 3.27 -13.25 -0.03
N GLY A 47 4.31 -13.98 0.38
CA GLY A 47 4.23 -15.40 0.76
C GLY A 47 3.92 -15.65 2.24
N MET A 48 4.00 -16.88 2.73
CA MET A 48 3.79 -17.13 4.17
C MET A 48 5.02 -16.82 5.06
N LYS A 49 6.16 -16.43 4.48
CA LYS A 49 7.42 -16.17 5.20
C LYS A 49 7.76 -14.68 5.17
N ASN A 50 8.15 -14.14 6.34
CA ASN A 50 8.49 -12.73 6.54
C ASN A 50 9.51 -12.19 5.50
N PRO A 51 9.30 -11.00 4.90
CA PRO A 51 8.06 -10.22 4.87
C PRO A 51 7.05 -10.88 3.92
N GLY A 52 6.07 -11.56 4.50
CA GLY A 52 5.22 -12.49 3.78
C GLY A 52 3.76 -12.11 3.68
N VAL A 53 3.11 -11.68 4.76
CA VAL A 53 1.64 -11.75 4.78
C VAL A 53 0.96 -10.65 3.97
N GLY A 54 1.57 -9.47 3.88
CA GLY A 54 0.99 -8.28 3.25
C GLY A 54 1.38 -8.04 1.79
N ARG A 55 0.80 -6.97 1.24
CA ARG A 55 1.17 -6.35 -0.03
C ARG A 55 2.11 -5.17 0.22
N PRO A 56 2.77 -4.60 -0.81
CA PRO A 56 3.63 -3.43 -0.64
C PRO A 56 3.03 -2.30 0.19
N LEU A 57 1.71 -2.03 0.06
CA LEU A 57 1.01 -1.03 0.88
C LEU A 57 0.88 -1.40 2.36
N HIS A 58 0.67 -2.67 2.73
CA HIS A 58 0.67 -3.09 4.13
C HIS A 58 2.00 -2.76 4.81
N TYR A 59 3.09 -3.06 4.10
CA TYR A 59 4.45 -2.82 4.61
C TYR A 59 4.87 -1.35 4.61
N ALA A 60 4.23 -0.51 3.79
CA ALA A 60 4.46 0.92 3.82
C ALA A 60 3.91 1.57 5.10
N ILE A 61 2.89 0.98 5.74
CA ILE A 61 2.22 1.50 6.95
C ILE A 61 2.49 0.68 8.22
N CYS A 62 2.96 -0.56 8.10
CA CYS A 62 3.19 -1.46 9.22
C CYS A 62 4.43 -2.32 8.96
N ASP A 63 5.50 -2.08 9.71
CA ASP A 63 6.69 -2.92 9.66
C ASP A 63 6.51 -4.10 10.63
N SER A 64 6.03 -5.22 10.09
CA SER A 64 5.62 -6.43 10.81
C SER A 64 6.67 -7.08 11.73
N ALA A 65 7.92 -6.59 11.78
CA ALA A 65 8.97 -7.15 12.63
C ALA A 65 9.97 -6.09 13.14
N GLY A 66 9.61 -5.39 14.21
CA GLY A 66 10.56 -4.56 14.96
C GLY A 66 10.70 -3.15 14.39
N HIS A 67 9.62 -2.37 14.52
CA HIS A 67 9.52 -0.99 14.06
C HIS A 67 10.79 -0.15 14.30
N ASP A 68 11.46 0.25 13.22
CA ASP A 68 12.11 1.56 13.26
C ASP A 68 11.05 2.63 12.99
N TYR A 69 10.41 3.09 14.08
CA TYR A 69 9.39 4.13 14.03
C TYR A 69 9.86 5.42 13.35
N LYS A 70 11.17 5.69 13.30
CA LYS A 70 11.70 6.87 12.60
C LYS A 70 11.57 6.72 11.09
N GLN A 71 11.78 5.51 10.59
CA GLN A 71 11.64 5.19 9.18
C GLN A 71 10.17 5.24 8.74
N LEU A 72 9.29 4.61 9.53
CA LEU A 72 7.87 4.49 9.20
C LEU A 72 7.18 5.86 9.07
N LYS A 73 7.49 6.81 9.95
CA LYS A 73 6.95 8.19 9.89
C LYS A 73 7.30 8.92 8.60
N GLN A 74 8.37 8.50 7.93
CA GLN A 74 8.83 9.07 6.66
C GLN A 74 8.27 8.33 5.44
N ASN A 75 7.45 7.29 5.61
CA ASN A 75 6.95 6.47 4.51
C ASN A 75 5.77 7.07 3.76
N LEU A 76 5.27 8.27 4.09
CA LEU A 76 4.14 8.86 3.37
C LEU A 76 4.41 8.95 1.85
N PRO A 77 5.59 9.39 1.38
CA PRO A 77 5.91 9.39 -0.05
C PRO A 77 6.00 7.99 -0.67
N VAL A 78 6.29 6.95 0.14
CA VAL A 78 6.26 5.55 -0.32
C VAL A 78 4.81 5.10 -0.54
N VAL A 79 3.91 5.43 0.40
CA VAL A 79 2.47 5.16 0.26
C VAL A 79 1.92 5.85 -0.98
N GLU A 80 2.19 7.14 -1.15
CA GLU A 80 1.75 7.93 -2.31
C GLU A 80 2.29 7.34 -3.62
N LEU A 81 3.58 6.99 -3.68
CA LEU A 81 4.19 6.39 -4.87
C LEU A 81 3.53 5.06 -5.25
N LEU A 82 3.24 4.19 -4.28
CA LEU A 82 2.57 2.91 -4.54
C LEU A 82 1.14 3.13 -5.05
N LEU A 83 0.40 4.06 -4.44
CA LEU A 83 -0.95 4.43 -4.88
C LEU A 83 -0.96 5.03 -6.30
N GLU A 84 -0.02 5.93 -6.61
CA GLU A 84 0.18 6.49 -7.97
C GLU A 84 0.47 5.41 -9.00
N ALA A 85 1.19 4.36 -8.60
CA ALA A 85 1.50 3.21 -9.44
C ALA A 85 0.33 2.21 -9.60
N GLY A 86 -0.80 2.45 -8.94
CA GLY A 86 -2.00 1.59 -9.05
C GLY A 86 -2.10 0.52 -7.98
N ALA A 87 -1.42 0.69 -6.84
CA ALA A 87 -1.72 -0.13 -5.67
C ALA A 87 -3.18 0.11 -5.22
N ASP A 88 -3.95 -0.98 -5.06
CA ASP A 88 -5.32 -0.95 -4.60
C ASP A 88 -5.35 -1.14 -3.06
N PRO A 89 -5.70 -0.10 -2.30
CA PRO A 89 -5.69 -0.13 -0.84
C PRO A 89 -6.87 -0.91 -0.25
N ARG A 90 -7.77 -1.46 -1.07
CA ARG A 90 -8.89 -2.33 -0.66
C ARG A 90 -8.47 -3.80 -0.61
N LEU A 91 -7.35 -4.17 -1.23
CA LEU A 91 -6.95 -5.57 -1.34
C LEU A 91 -6.44 -6.11 -0.01
N PRO A 92 -6.94 -7.28 0.44
CA PRO A 92 -6.53 -7.86 1.70
C PRO A 92 -5.15 -8.52 1.64
N ASP A 93 -4.51 -8.60 2.80
CA ASP A 93 -3.37 -9.47 3.09
C ASP A 93 -3.81 -10.94 3.27
N LEU A 94 -2.87 -11.83 3.60
CA LEU A 94 -3.16 -13.24 3.92
C LEU A 94 -4.00 -13.44 5.20
N ARG A 95 -4.17 -12.40 6.02
CA ARG A 95 -5.02 -12.41 7.22
C ARG A 95 -6.43 -11.89 6.92
N GLY A 96 -6.70 -11.50 5.68
CA GLY A 96 -8.00 -10.97 5.25
C GLY A 96 -8.21 -9.50 5.59
N ARG A 97 -7.16 -8.72 5.89
CA ARG A 97 -7.27 -7.29 6.18
C ARG A 97 -6.60 -6.45 5.10
N SER A 98 -7.28 -5.43 4.63
CA SER A 98 -6.74 -4.41 3.73
C SER A 98 -5.89 -3.37 4.49
N PRO A 99 -5.00 -2.63 3.81
CA PRO A 99 -4.25 -1.54 4.42
C PRO A 99 -5.16 -0.49 5.09
N ILE A 100 -6.31 -0.17 4.48
CA ILE A 100 -7.31 0.73 5.07
C ILE A 100 -7.83 0.17 6.39
N GLU A 101 -8.23 -1.10 6.43
CA GLU A 101 -8.76 -1.72 7.64
C GLU A 101 -7.71 -1.80 8.76
N GLU A 102 -6.42 -1.95 8.44
CA GLU A 102 -5.35 -1.90 9.45
C GLU A 102 -5.26 -0.51 10.11
N LEU A 103 -5.28 0.57 9.32
CA LEU A 103 -5.28 1.93 9.86
C LEU A 103 -6.57 2.26 10.61
N GLU A 104 -7.73 1.82 10.13
CA GLU A 104 -9.00 2.01 10.85
C GLU A 104 -9.01 1.28 12.19
N ALA A 105 -8.45 0.06 12.25
CA ALA A 105 -8.27 -0.66 13.50
C ALA A 105 -7.30 0.07 14.44
N TRP A 106 -6.23 0.67 13.91
CA TRP A 106 -5.31 1.49 14.69
C TRP A 106 -6.01 2.72 15.29
N PHE A 107 -6.78 3.47 14.49
CA PHE A 107 -7.54 4.63 14.98
C PHE A 107 -8.63 4.25 15.98
N LYS A 108 -9.29 3.10 15.79
CA LYS A 108 -10.25 2.58 16.77
C LYS A 108 -9.58 2.31 18.10
N ALA A 109 -8.39 1.70 18.10
CA ALA A 109 -7.63 1.43 19.32
C ALA A 109 -7.13 2.74 19.97
N TYR A 110 -6.65 3.69 19.16
CA TYR A 110 -6.27 5.03 19.61
C TYR A 110 -7.43 5.71 20.33
N ASN A 111 -8.61 5.80 19.70
CA ASN A 111 -9.78 6.46 20.28
C ASN A 111 -10.38 5.74 21.49
N ALA A 112 -10.15 4.44 21.65
CA ALA A 112 -10.58 3.67 22.82
C ALA A 112 -9.72 3.95 24.07
N GLY A 113 -8.53 4.53 23.89
CA GLY A 113 -7.61 4.89 24.95
C GLY A 113 -6.21 4.35 24.71
N HIS A 114 -5.24 5.26 24.65
CA HIS A 114 -3.83 4.99 24.38
C HIS A 114 -2.90 5.48 25.51
N SER A 115 -3.40 5.53 26.75
CA SER A 115 -2.61 5.99 27.91
C SER A 115 -1.38 5.12 28.20
N ASN A 116 -1.38 3.88 27.70
CA ASN A 116 -0.35 2.88 27.96
C ASN A 116 0.57 2.66 26.74
N TRP A 117 0.41 3.45 25.67
CA TRP A 117 1.19 3.33 24.44
C TRP A 117 2.53 4.07 24.57
N ALA A 118 3.52 3.66 23.76
CA ALA A 118 4.78 4.38 23.68
C ALA A 118 4.56 5.76 23.02
N ALA A 119 5.38 6.75 23.39
CA ALA A 119 5.31 8.08 22.80
C ALA A 119 5.54 8.03 21.28
N GLU A 120 6.42 7.12 20.85
CA GLU A 120 6.75 6.86 19.46
C GLU A 120 5.56 6.39 18.63
N ASP A 121 4.64 5.62 19.24
CA ASP A 121 3.40 5.18 18.59
C ASP A 121 2.44 6.37 18.39
N LEU A 122 2.37 7.29 19.36
CA LEU A 122 1.52 8.48 19.28
C LEU A 122 1.97 9.43 18.18
N GLU A 123 3.27 9.52 17.93
CA GLU A 123 3.85 10.31 16.84
C GLU A 123 3.45 9.78 15.44
N LEU A 124 2.99 8.53 15.31
CA LEU A 124 2.48 8.01 14.05
C LEU A 124 1.12 8.60 13.66
N TYR A 125 0.41 9.28 14.56
CA TYR A 125 -0.94 9.78 14.30
C TYR A 125 -1.03 10.57 12.99
N SER A 126 -0.15 11.57 12.82
CA SER A 126 -0.17 12.45 11.64
C SER A 126 0.14 11.67 10.35
N PHE A 127 1.06 10.72 10.42
CA PHE A 127 1.40 9.84 9.30
C PHE A 127 0.23 8.92 8.94
N ASN A 128 -0.36 8.23 9.92
CA ASN A 128 -1.48 7.32 9.73
C ASN A 128 -2.72 8.04 9.21
N GLU A 129 -2.96 9.27 9.67
CA GLU A 129 -4.09 10.10 9.21
C GLU A 129 -3.92 10.45 7.73
N ALA A 130 -2.74 10.93 7.35
CA ALA A 130 -2.43 11.27 5.96
C ALA A 130 -2.49 10.04 5.04
N ALA A 131 -1.90 8.92 5.47
CA ALA A 131 -1.91 7.67 4.72
C ALA A 131 -3.34 7.14 4.53
N LEU A 132 -4.15 7.12 5.59
CA LEU A 132 -5.55 6.66 5.52
C LEU A 132 -6.37 7.54 4.57
N LYS A 133 -6.17 8.86 4.64
CA LYS A 133 -6.86 9.80 3.74
C LYS A 133 -6.50 9.52 2.28
N ALA A 134 -5.22 9.42 1.95
CA ALA A 134 -4.77 9.14 0.59
C ALA A 134 -5.33 7.80 0.06
N MET A 135 -5.30 6.75 0.88
CA MET A 135 -5.85 5.45 0.53
C MET A 135 -7.36 5.49 0.30
N LYS A 136 -8.12 6.19 1.15
CA LYS A 136 -9.58 6.35 0.99
C LYS A 136 -9.97 7.11 -0.27
N GLU A 137 -9.19 8.14 -0.63
CA GLU A 137 -9.41 8.87 -1.88
C GLU A 137 -9.20 7.98 -3.11
N VAL A 138 -8.19 7.11 -3.09
CA VAL A 138 -7.95 6.13 -4.17
C VAL A 138 -9.03 5.05 -4.19
N ALA A 139 -9.41 4.50 -3.03
CA ALA A 139 -10.49 3.51 -2.93
C ALA A 139 -11.80 4.06 -3.52
N ALA A 140 -12.18 5.29 -3.16
CA ALA A 140 -13.38 5.93 -3.69
C ALA A 140 -13.35 6.09 -5.22
N LYS A 141 -12.17 6.41 -5.80
CA LYS A 141 -11.99 6.48 -7.26
C LYS A 141 -12.14 5.11 -7.92
N LEU A 142 -11.61 4.06 -7.29
CA LEU A 142 -11.75 2.69 -7.77
C LEU A 142 -13.21 2.22 -7.71
N ASP A 143 -13.90 2.46 -6.59
CA ASP A 143 -15.32 2.13 -6.43
C ASP A 143 -16.20 2.85 -7.46
N ALA A 144 -15.91 4.13 -7.74
CA ALA A 144 -16.61 4.89 -8.78
C ALA A 144 -16.36 4.33 -10.19
N LYS A 145 -15.13 3.86 -10.46
CA LYS A 145 -14.77 3.22 -11.74
C LYS A 145 -15.47 1.86 -11.90
N ASP A 146 -15.48 1.05 -10.84
CA ASP A 146 -16.15 -0.26 -10.80
C ASP A 146 -17.67 -0.10 -10.97
N GLY A 147 -18.27 0.92 -10.34
CA GLY A 147 -19.69 1.26 -10.49
C GLY A 147 -20.05 1.80 -11.88
N GLY A 148 -19.19 2.63 -12.48
CA GLY A 148 -19.39 3.20 -13.82
C GLY A 148 -19.29 2.14 -14.94
N LEU A 149 -18.36 1.19 -14.81
CA LEU A 149 -18.27 0.04 -15.71
C LEU A 149 -19.56 -0.79 -15.72
N ASN A 150 -20.19 -0.95 -14.55
CA ASN A 150 -21.43 -1.71 -14.42
C ASN A 150 -22.66 -1.01 -15.05
N GLN A 151 -22.63 0.32 -15.20
CA GLN A 151 -23.70 1.07 -15.87
C GLN A 151 -23.53 1.09 -17.39
N GLN A 152 -22.30 1.15 -17.91
CA GLN A 152 -22.04 1.10 -19.36
C GLN A 152 -22.37 -0.27 -19.95
N THR A 153 -22.03 -1.37 -19.27
CA THR A 153 -22.38 -2.73 -19.72
C THR A 153 -23.90 -2.95 -19.78
N ALA A 154 -24.64 -2.44 -18.79
CA ALA A 154 -26.10 -2.48 -18.76
C ALA A 154 -26.75 -1.70 -19.91
N SER A 155 -26.21 -0.52 -20.28
CA SER A 155 -26.71 0.24 -21.44
C SER A 155 -26.40 -0.42 -22.78
N SER A 156 -25.26 -1.09 -22.94
CA SER A 156 -24.95 -1.83 -24.17
C SER A 156 -25.81 -3.09 -24.36
N SER A 157 -26.23 -3.77 -23.29
CA SER A 157 -27.17 -4.90 -23.39
C SER A 157 -28.57 -4.45 -23.85
N SER A 158 -29.04 -3.27 -23.40
CA SER A 158 -30.32 -2.70 -23.81
C SER A 158 -30.36 -2.30 -25.30
N PHE A 159 -29.22 -1.94 -25.88
CA PHE A 159 -29.13 -1.54 -27.28
C PHE A 159 -29.14 -2.74 -28.24
N ILE A 160 -28.49 -3.85 -27.86
CA ILE A 160 -28.47 -5.10 -28.65
C ILE A 160 -29.84 -5.79 -28.65
N ASP A 161 -30.57 -5.77 -27.53
CA ASP A 161 -31.93 -6.34 -27.48
C ASP A 161 -32.95 -5.55 -28.33
N LYS A 162 -32.72 -4.25 -28.57
CA LYS A 162 -33.56 -3.44 -29.47
C LYS A 162 -33.30 -3.68 -30.96
N MET A 163 -32.20 -4.35 -31.34
CA MET A 163 -31.89 -4.68 -32.74
C MET A 163 -32.34 -6.08 -33.16
N ARG A 164 -32.87 -6.89 -32.25
CA ARG A 164 -33.35 -8.26 -32.54
C ARG A 164 -34.82 -8.35 -32.97
N PHE A 165 -35.51 -7.22 -33.08
CA PHE A 165 -36.90 -7.14 -33.50
C PHE A 165 -37.05 -6.30 -34.77
N TRP A 166 -36.38 -6.65 -35.86
CA TRP A 166 -36.75 -6.30 -37.25
C TRP A 166 -36.27 -7.39 -38.19
#